data_AF-A0A2W5BJ42-F1
#
_entry.id   AF-A0A2W5BJ42-F1
#
_cell.length_a   1.000
_cell.length_b   1.000
_cell.length_c   1.000
_cell.angle_alpha   90.00
_cell.angle_beta   90.00
_cell.angle_gamma   90.00
#
_symmetry.space_group_name_H-M   'P 1'
#
loop_
_entity.id
_entity.type
_entity.pdbx_description
1 polymer ?
#
loop_
_entity_poly.entity_id
_entity_poly.type
_entity_poly.pdbx_seq_one_letter_code
_entity_poly.pdbx_strand_id
1 'polypeptide(L)' 'MAFIRAAVIGYPVKHSKSPLIHNHWIETHGLSGEYGRVEIAPEELRERIAN' A
#
# COMPACT_ATOMS: atom_id res chain seq x y z
N MET A 1 20.00 -2.02 -1.21
CA MET A 1 18.78 -1.91 -2.04
C MET A 1 18.02 -0.66 -1.61
N ALA A 2 17.31 -0.01 -2.54
CA ALA A 2 16.46 1.13 -2.20
C ALA A 2 15.26 0.68 -1.36
N PHE A 3 14.81 1.54 -0.44
CA PHE A 3 13.60 1.31 0.33
C PHE A 3 12.37 1.58 -0.56
N ILE A 4 11.47 0.60 -0.68
CA ILE A 4 10.27 0.70 -1.53
C ILE A 4 9.03 0.86 -0.67
N ARG A 5 8.21 1.87 -0.99
CA ARG A 5 6.90 2.08 -0.38
C ARG A 5 5.82 1.68 -1.37
N ALA A 6 4.95 0.76 -0.97
CA ALA A 6 3.79 0.34 -1.74
C ALA A 6 2.53 0.45 -0.87
N ALA A 7 1.37 0.52 -1.51
CA ALA A 7 0.10 0.50 -0.80
C ALA A 7 -1.04 -0.01 -1.68
N VAL A 8 -2.09 -0.53 -1.03
CA VAL A 8 -3.39 -0.73 -1.65
C VAL A 8 -4.20 0.57 -1.54
N ILE A 9 -4.79 1.02 -2.64
CA ILE A 9 -5.69 2.17 -2.70
C ILE A 9 -7.14 1.73 -2.88
N GLY A 10 -8.09 2.42 -2.27
CA GLY A 10 -9.52 2.17 -2.45
C GLY A 10 -10.40 2.91 -1.43
N TYR A 11 -11.72 2.69 -1.53
CA TYR A 11 -12.72 3.27 -0.63
C TYR A 11 -13.96 2.35 -0.55
N PRO A 12 -14.30 1.77 0.62
CA PRO A 12 -13.50 1.71 1.86
C PRO A 12 -12.35 0.70 1.73
N VAL A 13 -11.14 1.04 2.17
CA VAL A 13 -9.96 0.14 2.03
C VAL A 13 -9.59 -0.60 3.32
N LYS A 14 -10.16 -0.21 4.46
CA LYS A 14 -9.76 -0.68 5.81
C LYS A 14 -9.86 -2.20 6.00
N HIS A 15 -10.81 -2.85 5.33
CA HIS A 15 -11.02 -4.30 5.41
C HIS A 15 -9.98 -5.12 4.62
N SER A 16 -9.15 -4.47 3.80
CA SER A 16 -8.17 -5.17 2.97
C SER A 16 -7.11 -5.87 3.84
N LYS A 17 -6.90 -7.15 3.52
CA LYS A 17 -5.83 -8.00 4.09
C LYS A 17 -4.51 -7.86 3.35
N SER A 18 -4.44 -7.11 2.26
CA SER A 18 -3.20 -6.96 1.47
C SER A 18 -2.00 -6.53 2.31
N PRO A 19 -2.09 -5.53 3.22
CA PRO A 19 -0.94 -5.16 4.05
C PRO A 19 -0.45 -6.29 4.97
N LEU A 20 -1.35 -7.13 5.48
CA LEU A 20 -0.93 -8.28 6.30
C LEU A 20 -0.12 -9.27 5.45
N ILE A 21 -0.62 -9.59 4.26
CA ILE A 21 0.01 -10.56 3.34
C ILE A 21 1.35 -10.03 2.83
N HIS A 22 1.39 -8.78 2.34
CA HIS A 22 2.60 -8.23 1.74
C HIS A 22 3.69 -7.96 2.78
N ASN A 23 3.37 -7.43 3.96
CA ASN A 23 4.39 -7.21 4.99
C ASN A 23 4.96 -8.54 5.51
N HIS A 24 4.16 -9.61 5.59
CA HIS A 24 4.66 -10.95 5.92
C HIS A 24 5.76 -11.40 4.96
N TRP A 25 5.58 -11.23 3.65
CA TRP A 25 6.60 -11.61 2.65
C TRP A 25 7.79 -10.67 2.60
N ILE A 26 7.59 -9.36 2.83
CA ILE A 26 8.67 -8.38 2.96
C ILE A 26 9.60 -8.79 4.10
N GLU A 27 9.05 -9.10 5.26
CA GLU A 27 9.80 -9.55 6.43
C GLU A 27 10.48 -10.91 6.16
N THR A 28 9.72 -11.89 5.65
CA THR A 28 10.21 -13.26 5.38
C THR A 28 11.42 -13.29 4.44
N HIS A 29 11.46 -12.38 3.46
CA HIS A 29 12.54 -12.31 2.48
C HIS A 29 13.59 -11.22 2.77
N GLY A 30 13.50 -10.52 3.90
CA GLY A 30 14.43 -9.44 4.27
C GLY A 30 14.45 -8.29 3.26
N LEU A 31 13.32 -7.99 2.62
CA LEU A 31 13.21 -6.92 1.64
C LEU A 31 13.17 -5.55 2.33
N SER A 32 13.78 -4.54 1.70
CA SER A 32 13.74 -3.17 2.17
C SER A 32 12.47 -2.47 1.66
N GLY A 33 11.40 -2.50 2.45
CA GLY A 33 10.17 -1.80 2.08
C GLY A 33 9.05 -1.92 3.10
N GLU A 34 7.93 -1.28 2.78
CA GLU A 34 6.68 -1.35 3.55
C GLU A 34 5.47 -1.42 2.61
N TYR A 35 4.40 -2.08 3.07
CA TYR A 35 3.13 -2.11 2.36
C TYR A 35 1.98 -1.56 3.22
N GLY A 36 1.37 -0.45 2.79
CA GLY A 36 0.33 0.27 3.52
C GLY A 36 -1.09 0.17 2.93
N ARG A 37 -2.02 0.90 3.55
CA ARG A 37 -3.35 1.22 3.00
C ARG A 37 -3.43 2.72 2.78
N VAL A 38 -4.03 3.13 1.67
CA VAL A 38 -4.37 4.54 1.44
C VAL A 38 -5.83 4.62 1.04
N GLU A 39 -6.62 5.31 1.86
CA GLU A 39 -8.03 5.57 1.54
C GLU A 39 -8.09 6.74 0.55
N ILE A 40 -8.68 6.48 -0.61
CA ILE A 40 -8.84 7.44 -1.70
C ILE A 40 -10.23 7.22 -2.29
N ALA A 41 -11.12 8.19 -2.12
CA ALA A 41 -12.42 8.18 -2.78
C ALA A 41 -12.24 8.30 -4.31
N PRO A 42 -13.14 7.73 -5.14
CA PRO A 42 -13.02 7.79 -6.60
C PRO A 42 -12.81 9.21 -7.14
N GLU A 43 -13.43 10.22 -6.52
CA GLU A 43 -13.39 11.63 -6.90
C GLU A 43 -12.01 12.25 -6.65
N GLU A 44 -11.28 11.77 -5.64
CA GLU A 44 -9.95 12.24 -5.25
C GLU A 44 -8.83 11.54 -6.02
N LEU A 45 -9.14 10.46 -6.75
CA LEU A 45 -8.13 9.57 -7.33
C LEU A 45 -7.10 10.33 -8.18
N ARG A 46 -7.58 11.20 -9.08
CA ARG A 46 -6.72 11.94 -10.00
C ARG A 46 -5.73 12.86 -9.27
N GLU A 47 -6.18 13.55 -8.23
CA GLU A 47 -5.36 14.46 -7.45
C GLU A 47 -4.33 13.70 -6.60
N ARG A 48 -4.74 12.58 -6.02
CA ARG A 48 -3.93 11.83 -5.04
C ARG A 48 -2.83 10.95 -5.66
N ILE A 49 -2.90 10.65 -6.96
CA ILE A 49 -1.90 9.82 -7.66
C ILE A 49 -1.02 10.60 -8.64
N ALA A 50 -1.27 11.90 -8.82
CA ALA A 50 -0.43 12.75 -9.66
C ALA A 50 0.92 13.03 -8.98
N ASN A 51 2.01 12.99 -9.75
CA ASN A 51 3.39 13.25 -9.32
C ASN A 51 3.62 14.72 -8.96
#